data_AF-A0A7C9TGK4-F1
#
_entry.id   AF-A0A7C9TGK4-F1
#
_cell.length_a   1.000
_cell.length_b   1.000
_cell.length_c   1.000
_cell.angle_alpha   90.00
_cell.angle_beta   90.00
_cell.angle_gamma   90.00
#
_symmetry.space_group_name_H-M   'P 1'
#
loop_
_entity.id
_entity.type
_entity.pdbx_description
1 polymer ?
#
loop_
_entity_poly.entity_id
_entity_poly.type
_entity_poly.pdbx_seq_one_letter_code
_entity_poly.pdbx_strand_id
1 'polypeptide(L)'
;MTSPAHLERWTPGEIASVDQVRRVVRVRIPGITDGAEVYPEADLCYPLGERPDLSEIRLMPGDPVWLDFVRGNPKYPVVIGYRCPQAGNAQGVRRVQHDQIEMKADSALLVEAVGGGLLIKAGTRIKLAAPNLEIDGDAVFRGGVTLERLVTVLQGLQVTGGQVKHLGQDIGATHTHGTPSGPSTPPVP
;
A
#
# COMPACT_ATOMS: atom_id res chain seq x y z
N MET A 1 49.40 15.27 23.73
CA MET A 1 48.08 15.89 23.51
C MET A 1 47.35 15.05 22.48
N THR A 2 46.47 14.15 22.92
CA THR A 2 45.59 13.39 22.04
C THR A 2 44.55 14.34 21.48
N SER A 3 44.58 14.61 20.17
CA SER A 3 43.60 15.47 19.50
C SER A 3 42.20 14.84 19.61
N PRO A 4 41.21 15.47 20.25
CA PRO A 4 39.85 14.94 20.36
C PRO A 4 38.97 15.52 19.24
N ALA A 5 39.32 15.27 17.98
CA ALA A 5 38.61 15.86 16.83
C ALA A 5 38.19 14.83 15.76
N HIS A 6 37.96 13.57 16.14
CA HIS A 6 37.38 12.56 15.26
C HIS A 6 36.07 11.99 15.81
N LEU A 7 35.26 12.83 16.46
CA LEU A 7 33.84 12.52 16.57
C LEU A 7 33.23 12.84 15.21
N GLU A 8 33.20 11.81 14.36
CA GLU A 8 32.52 11.75 13.07
C GLU A 8 31.07 12.20 13.27
N ARG A 9 30.83 13.49 13.02
CA ARG A 9 29.48 14.05 13.02
C ARG A 9 28.98 13.92 11.59
N TRP A 10 27.94 13.11 11.41
CA TRP A 10 27.17 13.11 10.18
C TRP A 10 26.81 14.55 9.82
N THR A 11 27.01 14.88 8.54
CA THR A 11 26.84 16.24 8.04
C THR A 11 25.42 16.39 7.48
N PRO A 12 24.66 17.42 7.88
CA PRO A 12 23.33 17.63 7.33
C PRO A 12 23.43 18.11 5.89
N GLY A 13 22.60 17.57 5.02
CA GLY A 13 22.48 17.99 3.63
C GLY A 13 21.05 17.87 3.11
N GLU A 14 20.92 18.14 1.83
CA GLU A 14 19.67 18.09 1.09
C GLU A 14 19.92 17.50 -0.30
N ILE A 15 19.01 16.65 -0.79
CA ILE A 15 19.07 16.16 -2.17
C ILE A 15 18.75 17.31 -3.11
N ALA A 16 19.69 17.70 -3.97
CA ALA A 16 19.48 18.74 -4.97
C ALA A 16 18.88 18.17 -6.27
N SER A 17 19.35 16.99 -6.69
CA SER A 17 18.80 16.28 -7.85
C SER A 17 19.05 14.77 -7.74
N VAL A 18 18.23 14.00 -8.45
CA VAL A 18 18.31 12.54 -8.49
C VAL A 18 18.55 12.09 -9.92
N ASP A 19 19.59 11.30 -10.15
CA ASP A 19 19.76 10.52 -11.38
C ASP A 19 19.26 9.11 -11.10
N GLN A 20 18.01 8.86 -11.50
CA GLN A 20 17.36 7.57 -11.26
C GLN A 20 18.05 6.43 -11.99
N VAL A 21 18.58 6.66 -13.20
CA VAL A 21 19.20 5.60 -14.01
C VAL A 21 20.53 5.17 -13.39
N ARG A 22 21.34 6.13 -12.96
CA ARG A 22 22.65 5.86 -12.34
C ARG A 22 22.57 5.53 -10.85
N ARG A 23 21.41 5.73 -10.21
CA ARG A 23 21.20 5.55 -8.76
C ARG A 23 22.15 6.38 -7.90
N VAL A 24 22.41 7.61 -8.34
CA VAL A 24 23.23 8.60 -7.63
C VAL A 24 22.45 9.89 -7.46
N VAL A 25 22.82 10.66 -6.43
CA VAL A 25 22.18 11.95 -6.16
C VAL A 25 23.22 13.05 -6.11
N ARG A 26 22.78 14.28 -6.35
CA ARG A 26 23.57 15.47 -6.12
C ARG A 26 23.13 16.08 -4.80
N VAL A 27 24.06 16.45 -3.94
CA VAL A 27 23.73 16.88 -2.57
C VAL A 27 24.19 18.31 -2.32
N ARG A 28 23.27 19.13 -1.81
CA ARG A 28 23.58 20.44 -1.25
C ARG A 28 23.96 20.28 0.22
N ILE A 29 25.11 20.82 0.57
CA ILE A 29 25.63 20.87 1.94
C ILE A 29 25.74 22.34 2.35
N PRO A 30 24.83 22.85 3.21
CA PRO A 30 24.87 24.24 3.67
C PRO A 30 26.22 24.61 4.29
N GLY A 31 26.74 25.79 3.95
CA GLY A 31 28.05 26.28 4.38
C GLY A 31 29.26 25.68 3.65
N ILE A 32 29.09 24.57 2.91
CA ILE A 32 30.19 23.90 2.18
C ILE A 32 30.03 24.09 0.66
N THR A 33 28.81 24.00 0.16
CA THR A 33 28.49 24.04 -1.28
C THR A 33 27.71 25.29 -1.70
N ASP A 34 27.64 26.30 -0.82
CA ASP A 34 26.94 27.54 -1.13
C ASP A 34 27.66 28.30 -2.25
N GLY A 35 26.91 28.69 -3.29
CA GLY A 35 27.45 29.33 -4.49
C GLY A 35 28.10 28.37 -5.51
N ALA A 36 28.06 27.05 -5.28
CA ALA A 36 28.54 26.07 -6.25
C ALA A 36 27.62 26.03 -7.48
N GLU A 37 28.21 26.04 -8.68
CA GLU A 37 27.46 25.83 -9.94
C GLU A 37 27.00 24.37 -10.09
N VAL A 38 27.77 23.42 -9.54
CA VAL A 38 27.49 21.99 -9.59
C VAL A 38 27.70 21.38 -8.20
N TYR A 39 26.66 20.73 -7.68
CA TYR A 39 26.73 20.02 -6.39
C TYR A 39 27.52 18.70 -6.50
N PRO A 40 28.18 18.24 -5.42
CA PRO A 40 28.87 16.95 -5.41
C PRO A 40 27.91 15.78 -5.65
N GLU A 41 28.37 14.79 -6.42
CA GLU A 41 27.68 13.50 -6.57
C GLU A 41 27.90 12.68 -5.30
N ALA A 42 26.83 12.08 -4.78
CA ALA A 42 26.84 11.23 -3.61
C ALA A 42 26.34 9.83 -3.95
N ASP A 43 27.01 8.84 -3.38
CA ASP A 43 26.53 7.46 -3.37
C ASP A 43 25.40 7.29 -2.35
N LEU A 44 24.60 6.24 -2.54
CA LEU A 44 23.50 5.88 -1.65
C LEU A 44 23.89 4.68 -0.78
N CYS A 45 23.73 4.81 0.53
CA CYS A 45 23.82 3.69 1.45
C CYS A 45 22.50 2.90 1.41
N TYR A 46 22.50 1.76 0.71
CA TYR A 46 21.34 0.88 0.67
C TYR A 46 21.18 0.12 2.00
N PRO A 47 19.95 -0.03 2.52
CA PRO A 47 19.70 -0.88 3.68
C PRO A 47 20.14 -2.32 3.42
N LEU A 48 20.76 -2.94 4.43
CA LEU A 48 21.07 -4.36 4.35
C LEU A 48 19.79 -5.18 4.16
N GLY A 49 19.84 -6.15 3.25
CA GLY A 49 18.69 -6.97 2.87
C GLY A 49 17.90 -6.45 1.67
N GLU A 50 18.06 -5.18 1.30
CA GLU A 50 17.57 -4.66 0.02
C GLU A 50 18.68 -4.79 -1.03
N ARG A 51 18.35 -5.46 -2.14
CA ARG A 51 19.27 -5.61 -3.26
C ARG A 51 19.24 -4.37 -4.14
N PRO A 52 20.36 -3.64 -4.31
CA PRO A 52 20.39 -2.39 -5.08
C PRO A 52 20.10 -2.59 -6.57
N ASP A 53 20.25 -3.82 -7.08
CA ASP A 53 19.91 -4.19 -8.44
C ASP A 53 18.42 -4.52 -8.65
N LEU A 54 17.66 -4.71 -7.56
CA LEU A 54 16.24 -5.11 -7.60
C LEU A 54 15.29 -4.11 -6.93
N SER A 55 15.79 -3.29 -6.01
CA SER A 55 15.01 -2.35 -5.21
C SER A 55 15.45 -0.91 -5.49
N GLU A 56 14.47 -0.04 -5.71
CA GLU A 56 14.66 1.40 -5.77
C GLU A 56 14.13 2.04 -4.50
N ILE A 57 14.96 2.90 -3.90
CA ILE A 57 14.51 3.78 -2.83
C ILE A 57 14.05 5.08 -3.49
N ARG A 58 12.77 5.44 -3.29
CA ARG A 58 12.24 6.71 -3.75
C ARG A 58 12.96 7.85 -3.03
N LEU A 59 13.59 8.73 -3.81
CA LEU A 59 14.26 9.96 -3.38
C LEU A 59 13.72 11.14 -4.18
N MET A 60 13.57 12.29 -3.54
CA MET A 60 13.08 13.52 -4.17
C MET A 60 14.06 14.68 -3.92
N PRO A 61 14.19 15.62 -4.89
CA PRO A 61 14.80 16.90 -4.61
C PRO A 61 14.13 17.59 -3.42
N GLY A 62 14.93 18.18 -2.54
CA GLY A 62 14.47 18.80 -1.30
C GLY A 62 14.50 17.89 -0.07
N ASP A 63 14.73 16.59 -0.24
CA ASP A 63 14.72 15.69 0.91
C ASP A 63 15.91 15.95 1.84
N PRO A 64 15.67 16.13 3.17
CA PRO A 64 16.73 16.34 4.14
C PRO A 64 17.42 15.02 4.46
N VAL A 65 18.74 15.00 4.37
CA VAL A 65 19.55 13.78 4.55
C VAL A 65 20.70 13.99 5.52
N TRP A 66 21.18 12.87 6.07
CA TRP A 66 22.49 12.79 6.70
C TRP A 66 23.52 12.27 5.71
N LEU A 67 24.70 12.88 5.73
CA LEU A 67 25.83 12.54 4.89
C LEU A 67 26.99 12.05 5.74
N ASP A 68 27.66 11.04 5.22
CA ASP A 68 29.01 10.65 5.62
C ASP A 68 29.95 10.81 4.41
N PHE A 69 31.25 10.60 4.61
CA PHE A 69 32.27 10.83 3.59
C PHE A 69 33.25 9.68 3.54
N VAL A 70 33.52 9.18 2.33
CA VAL A 70 34.47 8.06 2.15
C VAL A 70 35.85 8.47 2.68
N ARG A 71 36.28 7.81 3.76
CA ARG A 71 37.54 8.12 4.48
C ARG A 71 37.63 9.60 4.92
N GLY A 72 36.49 10.21 5.25
CA GLY A 72 36.41 11.61 5.67
C GLY A 72 36.64 12.63 4.54
N ASN A 73 36.68 12.21 3.27
CA ASN A 73 36.93 13.12 2.16
C ASN A 73 35.62 13.76 1.66
N PRO A 74 35.42 15.09 1.82
CA PRO A 74 34.18 15.76 1.46
C PRO A 74 33.86 15.73 -0.04
N LYS A 75 34.81 15.35 -0.90
CA LYS A 75 34.58 15.16 -2.33
C LYS A 75 33.80 13.88 -2.66
N TYR A 76 33.71 12.94 -1.73
CA TYR A 76 33.05 11.65 -1.92
C TYR A 76 31.97 11.45 -0.83
N PRO A 77 30.87 12.22 -0.88
CA PRO A 77 29.76 12.07 0.05
C PRO A 77 28.99 10.76 -0.17
N VAL A 78 28.41 10.25 0.91
CA VAL A 78 27.50 9.10 0.93
C VAL A 78 26.25 9.49 1.71
N VAL A 79 25.07 9.35 1.12
CA VAL A 79 23.79 9.50 1.82
C VAL A 79 23.57 8.26 2.68
N ILE A 80 23.52 8.45 3.98
CA ILE A 80 23.34 7.35 4.95
C ILE A 80 21.89 7.19 5.43
N GLY A 81 21.03 8.17 5.14
CA GLY A 81 19.61 8.11 5.45
C GLY A 81 18.95 9.48 5.51
N TYR A 82 17.62 9.48 5.63
CA TYR A 82 16.85 10.69 5.83
C TYR A 82 17.07 11.28 7.22
N ARG A 83 17.05 12.60 7.28
CA ARG A 83 17.06 13.36 8.53
C ARG A 83 15.62 13.64 8.95
N CYS A 84 15.35 13.56 10.25
CA CYS A 84 14.04 13.94 10.79
C CYS A 84 13.75 15.43 10.47
N PRO A 85 12.60 15.76 9.84
CA PRO A 85 12.25 17.13 9.50
C PRO A 85 11.87 18.00 10.72
N GLN A 86 11.80 17.43 11.93
CA GLN A 86 11.54 18.10 13.22
C GLN A 86 10.16 18.76 13.38
N ALA A 87 9.43 18.99 12.29
CA ALA A 87 8.04 19.45 12.28
C ALA A 87 7.22 18.68 11.23
N GLY A 88 5.91 18.57 11.43
CA GLY A 88 5.01 17.88 10.49
C GLY A 88 5.21 16.35 10.42
N ASN A 89 5.93 15.76 11.39
CA ASN A 89 6.19 14.32 11.44
C ASN A 89 4.87 13.53 11.56
N ALA A 90 4.73 12.48 10.76
CA ALA A 90 3.63 11.55 10.90
C ALA A 90 3.74 10.77 12.22
N GLN A 91 2.62 10.58 12.91
CA GLN A 91 2.58 9.82 14.17
C GLN A 91 1.77 8.54 13.95
N GLY A 92 2.26 7.41 14.46
CA GLY A 92 1.56 6.12 14.42
C GLY A 92 1.36 5.52 13.03
N VAL A 93 2.05 6.02 12.00
CA VAL A 93 1.92 5.52 10.62
C VAL A 93 3.28 5.40 9.96
N ARG A 94 3.54 4.24 9.33
CA ARG A 94 4.63 4.03 8.38
C ARG A 94 4.04 4.07 6.98
N ARG A 95 4.61 4.91 6.11
CA ARG A 95 4.20 5.00 4.70
C ARG A 95 5.32 4.46 3.82
N VAL A 96 4.94 3.67 2.82
CA VAL A 96 5.81 3.25 1.72
C VAL A 96 5.16 3.79 0.46
N GLN A 97 5.91 4.55 -0.33
CA GLN A 97 5.42 5.16 -1.55
C GLN A 97 6.46 4.99 -2.65
N HIS A 98 6.01 4.44 -3.77
CA HIS A 98 6.76 4.30 -5.00
C HIS A 98 5.77 4.31 -6.17
N ASP A 99 6.26 4.47 -7.39
CA ASP A 99 5.40 4.43 -8.58
C ASP A 99 4.85 3.02 -8.83
N GLN A 100 5.62 1.99 -8.44
CA GLN A 100 5.21 0.59 -8.38
C GLN A 100 5.82 -0.06 -7.14
N ILE A 101 5.03 -0.88 -6.45
CA ILE A 101 5.46 -1.64 -5.27
C ILE A 101 5.14 -3.10 -5.53
N GLU A 102 6.13 -3.97 -5.29
CA GLU A 102 5.98 -5.41 -5.37
C GLU A 102 6.37 -6.04 -4.03
N MET A 103 5.52 -6.95 -3.53
CA MET A 103 5.78 -7.75 -2.33
C MET A 103 5.77 -9.22 -2.72
N LYS A 104 6.93 -9.87 -2.59
CA LYS A 104 7.15 -11.28 -2.93
C LYS A 104 7.64 -12.02 -1.70
N ALA A 105 7.15 -13.24 -1.51
CA ALA A 105 7.61 -14.16 -0.49
C ALA A 105 7.65 -15.57 -1.08
N ASP A 106 8.69 -16.34 -0.75
CA ASP A 106 8.88 -17.69 -1.30
C ASP A 106 7.86 -18.70 -0.77
N SER A 107 7.29 -18.45 0.41
CA SER A 107 6.35 -19.37 1.08
C SER A 107 5.00 -18.71 1.31
N ALA A 108 4.95 -17.67 2.15
CA ALA A 108 3.71 -17.00 2.50
C ALA A 108 3.94 -15.50 2.74
N LEU A 109 2.96 -14.69 2.36
CA LEU A 109 2.86 -13.28 2.71
C LEU A 109 1.63 -13.10 3.61
N LEU A 110 1.85 -12.77 4.88
CA LEU A 110 0.78 -12.43 5.83
C LEU A 110 0.64 -10.91 5.92
N VAL A 111 -0.57 -10.41 5.74
CA VAL A 111 -0.93 -9.00 5.98
C VAL A 111 -2.09 -8.99 6.97
N GLU A 112 -1.81 -8.56 8.19
CA GLU A 112 -2.75 -8.63 9.31
C GLU A 112 -2.94 -7.27 9.98
N ALA A 113 -4.17 -6.99 10.39
CA ALA A 113 -4.53 -5.83 11.22
C ALA A 113 -5.33 -6.29 12.45
N VAL A 114 -4.62 -6.63 13.54
CA VAL A 114 -5.18 -7.30 14.74
C VAL A 114 -6.34 -6.53 15.39
N GLY A 115 -6.25 -5.21 15.48
CA GLY A 115 -7.27 -4.38 16.14
C GLY A 115 -8.14 -3.56 15.20
N GLY A 116 -8.02 -3.75 13.89
CA GLY A 116 -8.61 -2.87 12.89
C GLY A 116 -9.02 -3.60 11.63
N GLY A 117 -8.90 -2.93 10.48
CA GLY A 117 -9.28 -3.49 9.18
C GLY A 117 -8.23 -3.24 8.11
N LEU A 118 -8.18 -4.15 7.14
CA LEU A 118 -7.41 -4.00 5.92
C LEU A 118 -8.24 -3.23 4.88
N LEU A 119 -7.76 -2.06 4.47
CA LEU A 119 -8.41 -1.25 3.43
C LEU A 119 -7.64 -1.39 2.11
N ILE A 120 -8.30 -1.88 1.06
CA ILE A 120 -7.74 -1.99 -0.28
C ILE A 120 -8.55 -1.10 -1.23
N LYS A 121 -7.86 -0.16 -1.89
CA LYS A 121 -8.46 0.75 -2.87
C LYS A 121 -7.63 0.73 -4.15
N ALA A 122 -8.29 0.57 -5.29
CA ALA A 122 -7.69 0.63 -6.61
C ALA A 122 -8.57 1.48 -7.53
N GLY A 123 -7.96 2.31 -8.39
CA GLY A 123 -8.70 3.15 -9.32
C GLY A 123 -9.37 2.38 -10.46
N THR A 124 -8.89 1.18 -10.78
CA THR A 124 -9.36 0.37 -11.92
C THR A 124 -9.87 -1.00 -11.50
N ARG A 125 -9.02 -1.85 -10.92
CA ARG A 125 -9.39 -3.21 -10.52
C ARG A 125 -8.57 -3.74 -9.34
N ILE A 126 -9.18 -4.66 -8.60
CA ILE A 126 -8.51 -5.59 -7.69
C ILE A 126 -8.61 -6.97 -8.33
N LYS A 127 -7.48 -7.66 -8.54
CA LYS A 127 -7.45 -9.03 -9.08
C LYS A 127 -6.94 -9.97 -8.00
N LEU A 128 -7.77 -10.94 -7.62
CA LEU A 128 -7.40 -12.05 -6.75
C LEU A 128 -7.32 -13.30 -7.61
N ALA A 129 -6.17 -13.98 -7.59
CA ALA A 129 -5.93 -15.18 -8.38
C ALA A 129 -5.33 -16.26 -7.49
N ALA A 130 -6.17 -17.21 -7.10
CA ALA A 130 -5.80 -18.38 -6.31
C ALA A 130 -6.77 -19.52 -6.68
N PRO A 131 -6.38 -20.79 -6.47
CA PRO A 131 -7.30 -21.92 -6.63
C PRO A 131 -8.57 -21.80 -5.77
N ASN A 132 -8.43 -21.25 -4.56
CA ASN A 132 -9.52 -21.02 -3.62
C ASN A 132 -9.46 -19.59 -3.06
N LEU A 133 -10.61 -18.96 -2.90
CA LEU A 133 -10.80 -17.75 -2.11
C LEU A 133 -11.76 -18.08 -0.99
N GLU A 134 -11.33 -17.85 0.24
CA GLU A 134 -12.13 -18.07 1.44
C GLU A 134 -12.49 -16.74 2.09
N ILE A 135 -13.74 -16.59 2.49
CA ILE A 135 -14.24 -15.45 3.26
C ILE A 135 -14.89 -16.03 4.51
N ASP A 136 -14.19 -15.93 5.62
CA ASP A 136 -14.69 -16.34 6.93
C ASP A 136 -15.44 -15.15 7.58
N GLY A 137 -16.68 -14.96 7.14
CA GLY A 137 -17.54 -13.86 7.55
C GLY A 137 -18.54 -13.46 6.46
N ASP A 138 -19.26 -12.36 6.70
CA ASP A 138 -20.24 -11.84 5.75
C ASP A 138 -19.57 -11.09 4.60
N ALA A 139 -20.03 -11.34 3.36
CA ALA A 139 -19.61 -10.61 2.18
C ALA A 139 -20.72 -9.65 1.70
N VAL A 140 -20.38 -8.37 1.52
CA VAL A 140 -21.31 -7.35 1.00
C VAL A 140 -20.81 -6.81 -0.33
N PHE A 141 -21.62 -6.99 -1.37
CA PHE A 141 -21.39 -6.43 -2.70
C PHE A 141 -22.38 -5.29 -2.97
N ARG A 142 -21.87 -4.10 -3.28
CA ARG A 142 -22.70 -2.92 -3.61
C ARG A 142 -22.98 -2.79 -5.11
N GLY A 143 -22.22 -3.49 -5.95
CA GLY A 143 -22.43 -3.61 -7.38
C GLY A 143 -22.99 -4.98 -7.75
N GLY A 144 -23.16 -5.22 -9.04
CA GLY A 144 -23.52 -6.55 -9.55
C GLY A 144 -22.41 -7.57 -9.29
N VAL A 145 -22.81 -8.82 -9.12
CA VAL A 145 -21.92 -9.98 -9.01
C VAL A 145 -22.18 -10.90 -10.19
N THR A 146 -21.14 -11.27 -10.91
CA THR A 146 -21.19 -12.24 -12.01
C THR A 146 -20.35 -13.44 -11.62
N LEU A 147 -20.93 -14.63 -11.71
CA LEU A 147 -20.28 -15.90 -11.40
C LEU A 147 -20.34 -16.77 -12.65
N GLU A 148 -19.17 -17.14 -13.18
CA GLU A 148 -19.05 -17.91 -14.42
C GLU A 148 -19.22 -19.41 -14.21
N ARG A 149 -19.33 -19.84 -12.95
CA ARG A 149 -19.45 -21.25 -12.54
C ARG A 149 -20.65 -21.43 -11.60
N LEU A 150 -20.87 -22.69 -11.21
CA LEU A 150 -21.93 -23.08 -10.28
C LEU A 150 -21.85 -22.29 -8.97
N VAL A 151 -23.02 -21.90 -8.47
CA VAL A 151 -23.21 -21.37 -7.12
C VAL A 151 -23.90 -22.45 -6.29
N THR A 152 -23.28 -22.86 -5.20
CA THR A 152 -23.88 -23.77 -4.22
C THR A 152 -24.22 -22.98 -2.97
N VAL A 153 -25.49 -22.99 -2.57
CA VAL A 153 -25.97 -22.38 -1.32
C VAL A 153 -26.34 -23.51 -0.38
N LEU A 154 -25.64 -23.62 0.75
CA LEU A 154 -25.83 -24.73 1.71
C LEU A 154 -27.08 -24.58 2.57
N GLN A 155 -27.55 -23.34 2.75
CA GLN A 155 -28.72 -22.99 3.55
C GLN A 155 -29.78 -22.37 2.63
N GLY A 156 -30.46 -21.32 3.07
CA GLY A 156 -31.44 -20.61 2.24
C GLY A 156 -30.83 -19.56 1.32
N LEU A 157 -31.47 -19.36 0.15
CA LEU A 157 -31.31 -18.17 -0.66
C LEU A 157 -32.55 -17.28 -0.46
N GLN A 158 -32.34 -16.06 0.03
CA GLN A 158 -33.38 -15.04 0.09
C GLN A 158 -33.11 -13.97 -0.98
N VAL A 159 -34.11 -13.69 -1.81
CA VAL A 159 -34.07 -12.63 -2.81
C VAL A 159 -35.20 -11.65 -2.49
N THR A 160 -34.84 -10.40 -2.23
CA THR A 160 -35.80 -9.33 -1.91
C THR A 160 -35.80 -8.31 -3.03
N GLY A 161 -36.94 -8.15 -3.70
CA GLY A 161 -37.05 -7.31 -4.89
C GLY A 161 -36.35 -7.90 -6.12
N GLY A 162 -36.77 -7.48 -7.31
CA GLY A 162 -36.25 -7.99 -8.58
C GLY A 162 -36.85 -9.34 -9.00
N GLN A 163 -36.17 -10.03 -9.92
CA GLN A 163 -36.61 -11.28 -10.53
C GLN A 163 -35.53 -12.34 -10.38
N VAL A 164 -35.93 -13.60 -10.19
CA VAL A 164 -35.02 -14.75 -10.29
C VAL A 164 -35.31 -15.44 -11.61
N LYS A 165 -34.38 -15.34 -12.56
CA LYS A 165 -34.57 -15.92 -13.90
C LYS A 165 -33.77 -17.20 -14.10
N HIS A 166 -34.41 -18.19 -14.74
CA HIS A 166 -33.74 -19.36 -15.28
C HIS A 166 -34.08 -19.49 -16.78
N LEU A 167 -33.05 -19.57 -17.63
CA LEU A 167 -33.19 -19.62 -19.10
C LEU A 167 -34.10 -18.50 -19.64
N GLY A 168 -34.00 -17.30 -19.06
CA GLY A 168 -34.78 -16.13 -19.45
C GLY A 168 -36.20 -16.05 -18.86
N GLN A 169 -36.69 -17.11 -18.22
CA GLN A 169 -38.01 -17.13 -17.58
C GLN A 169 -37.90 -16.71 -16.11
N ASP A 170 -38.78 -15.82 -15.67
CA ASP A 170 -38.87 -15.42 -14.26
C ASP A 170 -39.58 -16.51 -13.45
N ILE A 171 -38.84 -17.16 -12.56
CA ILE A 171 -39.34 -18.19 -11.65
C ILE A 171 -40.39 -17.58 -10.70
N GLY A 172 -40.26 -16.29 -10.40
CA GLY A 172 -41.20 -15.56 -9.56
C GLY A 172 -42.53 -15.21 -10.24
N ALA A 173 -42.66 -15.35 -11.56
CA ALA A 173 -43.88 -14.92 -12.25
C ALA A 173 -45.09 -15.83 -11.96
N THR A 174 -44.86 -17.10 -11.60
CA THR A 174 -45.93 -18.10 -11.41
C THR A 174 -46.19 -18.44 -9.95
N HIS A 175 -45.34 -18.02 -9.01
CA HIS A 175 -45.62 -18.18 -7.59
C HIS A 175 -46.57 -17.08 -7.09
N THR A 176 -47.64 -17.47 -6.43
CA THR A 176 -48.60 -16.54 -5.81
C THR A 176 -48.75 -16.88 -4.34
N HIS A 177 -48.66 -15.88 -3.46
CA HIS A 177 -49.02 -16.07 -2.06
C HIS A 177 -50.54 -16.06 -1.94
N GLY A 178 -51.11 -17.09 -1.31
CA GLY A 178 -52.53 -17.07 -0.94
C GLY A 178 -52.79 -15.90 0.01
N THR A 179 -53.86 -15.15 -0.21
CA THR A 179 -54.31 -14.16 0.77
C THR A 179 -54.53 -14.84 2.12
N PRO A 180 -54.12 -14.24 3.25
CA PRO A 180 -54.45 -14.77 4.57
C PRO A 180 -55.95 -15.00 4.63
N SER A 181 -56.39 -16.24 4.88
CA SER A 181 -57.79 -16.53 5.15
C SER A 181 -58.20 -15.70 6.35
N GLY A 182 -59.07 -14.71 6.14
CA GLY A 182 -59.61 -13.88 7.20
C GLY A 182 -60.26 -14.72 8.30
N PRO A 183 -60.42 -14.17 9.52
CA PRO A 183 -61.01 -14.91 10.63
C PRO A 183 -62.38 -15.44 10.20
N SER A 184 -62.56 -16.76 10.27
CA SER A 184 -63.85 -17.38 10.02
C SER A 184 -64.84 -16.85 11.06
N THR A 185 -65.77 -15.99 10.64
CA THR A 185 -66.93 -15.65 11.47
C THR A 185 -67.71 -16.94 11.73
N PRO A 186 -67.92 -17.34 13.00
CA PRO A 186 -68.74 -18.49 13.30
C PRO A 186 -70.19 -18.22 12.85
N PRO A 187 -70.96 -19.28 12.52
CA PRO A 187 -72.36 -19.10 12.14
C PRO A 187 -73.13 -18.48 13.32
N VAL A 188 -73.91 -17.44 13.03
CA VAL A 188 -74.87 -16.87 13.98
C VAL A 188 -76.02 -17.89 14.15
N PRO A 189 -76.46 -18.16 15.39
CA PRO A 189 -77.50 -19.17 15.70
C PRO A 189 -78.86 -18.89 15.06
#